data_AF-A0A0N4YHP1-F1
#
_entry.id   AF-A0A0N4YHP1-F1
#
_cell.length_a   1.000
_cell.length_b   1.000
_cell.length_c   1.000
_cell.angle_alpha   90.00
_cell.angle_beta   90.00
_cell.angle_gamma   90.00
#
_symmetry.space_group_name_H-M   'P 1'
#
loop_
_entity.id
_entity.type
_entity.pdbx_description
1 polymer ?
#
loop_
_entity_poly.entity_id
_entity_poly.type
_entity_poly.pdbx_seq_one_letter_code
_entity_poly.pdbx_strand_id
1 'polypeptide(L)'
;MADAVLVENLQKQLDRLMNQLADIEEEKPTMDPEEYEEMKADTMEELKDLSRTLEKMTVGSITVLDNLTATRIAVRAAISQAFRTPEIVALFARKQPAALRQKLIVMDSELRMHKLSEKDYHARKLEILTALANLKEELSTEEKAFLQSKQSENLLRFDLEATSGNTLCRTDLQ
;
A
#
# COMPACT_ATOMS: atom_id res chain seq x y z
N MET A 1 29.37 -3.90 -5.66
CA MET A 1 29.17 -3.82 -4.20
C MET A 1 28.50 -2.50 -3.78
N ALA A 2 28.79 -1.36 -4.42
CA ALA A 2 28.13 -0.07 -4.12
C ALA A 2 26.59 -0.10 -4.31
N ASP A 3 26.09 -0.82 -5.31
CA ASP A 3 24.64 -0.86 -5.61
C ASP A 3 23.80 -1.55 -4.52
N ALA A 4 24.32 -2.61 -3.89
CA ALA A 4 23.60 -3.32 -2.83
C ALA A 4 23.44 -2.45 -1.57
N VAL A 5 24.47 -1.69 -1.21
CA VAL A 5 24.46 -0.76 -0.07
C VAL A 5 23.47 0.37 -0.31
N LEU A 6 23.39 0.88 -1.54
CA LEU A 6 22.44 1.92 -1.89
C LEU A 6 20.98 1.43 -1.83
N VAL A 7 20.71 0.21 -2.33
CA VAL A 7 19.39 -0.42 -2.22
C VAL A 7 19.00 -0.63 -0.76
N GLU A 8 19.92 -1.11 0.09
CA GLU A 8 19.68 -1.30 1.52
C GLU A 8 19.36 0.03 2.21
N ASN A 9 20.05 1.12 1.85
CA ASN A 9 19.77 2.45 2.38
C ASN A 9 18.38 2.96 1.97
N LEU A 10 17.97 2.71 0.73
CA LEU A 10 16.64 3.07 0.24
C LEU A 10 15.54 2.24 0.92
N GLN A 11 15.80 0.96 1.18
CA GLN A 11 14.91 0.11 1.97
C GLN A 11 14.78 0.61 3.42
N LYS A 12 15.88 1.02 4.05
CA LYS A 12 15.86 1.63 5.39
C LYS A 12 15.08 2.94 5.42
N GLN A 13 15.23 3.77 4.38
CA GLN A 13 14.45 5.01 4.26
C GLN A 13 12.96 4.72 4.10
N LEU A 14 12.58 3.74 3.26
CA LEU A 14 11.20 3.30 3.17
C LEU A 14 10.67 2.81 4.51
N ASP A 15 11.39 1.91 5.19
CA ASP A 15 10.96 1.38 6.48
C ASP A 15 10.76 2.49 7.53
N ARG A 16 11.65 3.48 7.57
CA ARG A 16 11.51 4.65 8.45
C ARG A 16 10.23 5.44 8.15
N LEU A 17 9.98 5.75 6.88
CA LEU A 17 8.80 6.51 6.46
C LEU A 17 7.50 5.74 6.71
N MET A 18 7.52 4.42 6.52
CA MET A 18 6.37 3.57 6.82
C MET A 18 6.07 3.51 8.32
N ASN A 19 7.11 3.43 9.17
CA ASN A 19 6.93 3.49 10.61
C ASN A 19 6.37 4.85 11.05
N GLN A 20 6.89 5.94 10.49
CA GLN A 20 6.37 7.29 10.76
C GLN A 20 4.89 7.42 10.38
N LEU A 21 4.47 6.88 9.23
CA LEU A 21 3.05 6.81 8.87
C LEU A 21 2.23 5.93 9.82
N ALA A 22 2.80 4.84 10.34
CA ALA A 22 2.14 3.97 11.32
C ALA A 22 1.87 4.72 12.62
N ASP A 23 2.89 5.40 13.12
CA ASP A 23 2.83 6.18 14.35
C ASP A 23 1.79 7.31 14.21
N ILE A 24 1.77 8.02 13.07
CA ILE A 24 0.76 9.07 12.77
C ILE A 24 -0.66 8.49 12.73
N GLU A 25 -0.87 7.30 12.14
CA GLU A 25 -2.20 6.67 12.12
C GLU A 25 -2.63 6.15 13.51
N GLU A 26 -1.70 5.75 14.37
CA GLU A 26 -1.97 5.34 15.75
C GLU A 26 -2.32 6.53 16.65
N GLU A 27 -1.65 7.67 16.44
CA GLU A 27 -1.86 8.92 17.20
C GLU A 27 -3.00 9.79 16.63
N LYS A 28 -3.59 9.40 15.50
CA LYS A 28 -4.77 10.04 14.89
C LYS A 28 -5.92 10.38 15.87
N PRO A 29 -6.35 9.51 16.81
CA PRO A 29 -7.45 9.85 17.72
C PRO A 29 -7.06 10.89 18.78
N THR A 30 -5.77 11.15 18.97
CA THR A 30 -5.22 12.09 19.95
C THR A 30 -4.68 13.38 19.33
N MET A 31 -4.50 13.41 18.01
CA MET A 31 -4.04 14.58 17.26
C MET A 31 -5.18 15.43 16.72
N ASP A 32 -4.89 16.71 16.53
CA ASP A 32 -5.80 17.61 15.84
C ASP A 32 -5.88 17.23 14.34
N PRO A 33 -7.07 17.35 13.71
CA PRO A 33 -7.25 16.94 12.32
C PRO A 33 -6.33 17.66 11.33
N GLU A 34 -6.06 18.95 11.57
CA GLU A 34 -5.16 19.75 10.73
C GLU A 34 -3.71 19.31 10.86
N GLU A 35 -3.27 19.04 12.10
CA GLU A 35 -1.91 18.56 12.41
C GLU A 35 -1.67 17.18 11.78
N TYR A 36 -2.64 16.26 11.94
CA TYR A 36 -2.58 14.92 11.33
C TYR A 36 -2.47 14.99 9.81
N GLU A 37 -3.29 15.82 9.15
CA GLU A 37 -3.26 15.94 7.69
C GLU A 37 -1.93 16.55 7.22
N GLU A 38 -1.37 17.54 7.93
CA GLU A 38 -0.08 18.14 7.61
C GLU A 38 1.08 17.14 7.72
N MET A 39 1.21 16.47 8.88
CA MET A 39 2.29 15.48 9.09
C MET A 39 2.19 14.29 8.14
N LYS A 40 0.96 13.86 7.84
CA LYS A 40 0.71 12.81 6.85
C LYS A 40 1.08 13.28 5.45
N ALA A 41 0.72 14.51 5.07
CA ALA A 41 1.04 15.06 3.77
C ALA A 41 2.56 15.16 3.55
N ASP A 42 3.29 15.65 4.56
CA ASP A 42 4.76 15.76 4.54
C ASP A 42 5.41 14.38 4.37
N THR A 43 5.00 13.40 5.18
CA THR A 43 5.54 12.04 5.10
C THR A 43 5.24 11.38 3.74
N MET A 44 4.08 11.69 3.15
CA MET A 44 3.71 11.23 1.81
C MET A 44 4.49 11.93 0.70
N GLU A 45 4.90 13.19 0.89
CA GLU A 45 5.80 13.89 -0.02
C GLU A 45 7.20 13.27 0.00
N GLU A 46 7.73 12.95 1.19
CA GLU A 46 9.01 12.24 1.33
C GLU A 46 9.00 10.87 0.60
N LEU A 47 7.90 10.12 0.68
CA LEU A 47 7.73 8.87 -0.08
C LEU A 47 7.71 9.09 -1.60
N LYS A 48 7.10 10.18 -2.09
CA LYS A 48 7.11 10.52 -3.52
C LYS A 48 8.51 10.86 -4.01
N ASP A 49 9.29 11.57 -3.21
CA ASP A 49 10.68 11.89 -3.54
C ASP A 49 11.59 10.66 -3.53
N LEU A 50 11.36 9.73 -2.59
CA LEU A 50 11.98 8.42 -2.61
C LEU A 50 11.63 7.67 -3.90
N SER A 51 10.37 7.69 -4.34
CA SER A 51 9.94 7.09 -5.62
C SER A 51 10.67 7.68 -6.81
N ARG A 52 10.76 9.01 -6.90
CA ARG A 52 11.47 9.70 -7.98
C ARG A 52 12.96 9.34 -8.00
N THR A 53 13.55 9.18 -6.82
CA THR A 53 14.95 8.74 -6.68
C THR A 53 15.14 7.30 -7.19
N LEU A 54 14.21 6.39 -6.85
CA LEU A 54 14.20 5.02 -7.38
C LEU A 54 14.05 4.99 -8.91
N GLU A 55 13.17 5.83 -9.48
CA GLU A 55 12.95 5.92 -10.93
C GLU A 55 14.21 6.40 -11.67
N LYS A 56 14.89 7.44 -11.15
CA LYS A 56 16.14 7.96 -11.73
C LYS A 56 17.26 6.92 -11.75
N MET A 57 17.32 6.04 -10.75
CA MET A 57 18.32 4.96 -10.69
C MET A 57 18.04 3.82 -11.68
N THR A 58 16.77 3.61 -12.05
CA THR A 58 16.37 2.49 -12.91
C THR A 58 16.78 2.72 -14.38
N VAL A 59 16.96 3.98 -14.80
CA VAL A 59 17.35 4.35 -16.16
C VAL A 59 18.81 4.00 -16.47
N GLY A 60 19.65 3.75 -15.45
CA GLY A 60 21.09 3.54 -15.61
C GLY A 60 21.63 2.11 -15.43
N SER A 61 20.90 1.19 -14.79
CA SER A 61 21.45 -0.12 -14.36
C SER A 61 20.46 -1.28 -14.53
N ILE A 62 20.58 -2.02 -15.64
CA ILE A 62 19.70 -3.16 -16.04
C ILE A 62 19.71 -4.33 -15.02
N THR A 63 20.76 -4.51 -14.22
CA THR A 63 20.91 -5.62 -13.25
C THR A 63 20.29 -5.37 -11.87
N VAL A 64 19.84 -4.16 -11.55
CA VAL A 64 19.26 -3.78 -10.23
C VAL A 64 17.73 -3.94 -10.22
N LEU A 65 17.14 -4.30 -11.36
CA LEU A 65 15.69 -4.28 -11.61
C LEU A 65 14.88 -5.12 -10.62
N ASP A 66 15.35 -6.32 -10.24
CA ASP A 66 14.53 -7.24 -9.44
C ASP A 66 14.40 -6.82 -7.97
N ASN A 67 15.47 -6.29 -7.34
CA ASN A 67 15.41 -5.85 -5.94
C ASN A 67 14.76 -4.48 -5.80
N LEU A 68 14.98 -3.58 -6.75
CA LEU A 68 14.34 -2.27 -6.77
C LEU A 68 12.84 -2.35 -7.09
N THR A 69 12.41 -3.36 -7.85
CA THR A 69 10.99 -3.51 -8.24
C THR A 69 10.09 -3.72 -7.04
N ALA A 70 10.49 -4.49 -6.02
CA ALA A 70 9.68 -4.67 -4.81
C ALA A 70 9.55 -3.36 -4.01
N THR A 71 10.66 -2.68 -3.73
CA THR A 71 10.66 -1.39 -3.03
C THR A 71 9.85 -0.33 -3.79
N ARG A 72 9.97 -0.28 -5.11
CA ARG A 72 9.20 0.64 -5.96
C ARG A 72 7.70 0.34 -5.94
N ILE A 73 7.31 -0.94 -6.04
CA ILE A 73 5.89 -1.31 -5.94
C ILE A 73 5.39 -0.98 -4.53
N ALA A 74 6.18 -1.21 -3.49
CA ALA A 74 5.83 -0.88 -2.11
C ALA A 74 5.61 0.62 -1.91
N VAL A 75 6.56 1.46 -2.37
CA VAL A 75 6.45 2.93 -2.34
C VAL A 75 5.24 3.39 -3.15
N ARG A 76 5.08 2.91 -4.39
CA ARG A 76 3.94 3.28 -5.24
C ARG A 76 2.61 2.88 -4.62
N ALA A 77 2.56 1.73 -3.96
CA ALA A 77 1.35 1.22 -3.36
C ALA A 77 1.03 1.91 -2.02
N ALA A 78 2.05 2.36 -1.27
CA ALA A 78 1.89 3.29 -0.15
C ALA A 78 1.37 4.66 -0.63
N ILE A 79 1.95 5.23 -1.69
CA ILE A 79 1.53 6.52 -2.27
C ILE A 79 0.09 6.46 -2.80
N SER A 80 -0.29 5.35 -3.42
CA SER A 80 -1.65 5.16 -3.98
C SER A 80 -2.68 4.73 -2.94
N GLN A 81 -2.33 4.71 -1.65
CA GLN A 81 -3.18 4.22 -0.56
C GLN A 81 -3.71 2.79 -0.79
N ALA A 82 -3.09 2.03 -1.70
CA ALA A 82 -3.46 0.67 -2.03
C ALA A 82 -3.18 -0.28 -0.85
N PHE A 83 -2.32 0.16 0.08
CA PHE A 83 -2.08 -0.45 1.37
C PHE A 83 -2.28 0.58 2.46
N ARG A 84 -3.27 0.35 3.33
CA ARG A 84 -3.53 1.19 4.50
C ARG A 84 -2.73 0.71 5.71
N THR A 85 -2.14 -0.49 5.63
CA THR A 85 -1.39 -1.07 6.73
C THR A 85 0.12 -0.96 6.46
N PRO A 86 0.82 -0.04 7.14
CA PRO A 86 2.24 0.21 6.90
C PRO A 86 3.12 -1.03 7.09
N GLU A 87 2.76 -1.91 8.03
CA GLU A 87 3.44 -3.19 8.27
C GLU A 87 3.39 -4.12 7.05
N ILE A 88 2.26 -4.20 6.34
CA ILE A 88 2.10 -5.06 5.16
C ILE A 88 3.00 -4.56 4.01
N VAL A 89 3.09 -3.24 3.84
CA VAL A 89 3.96 -2.61 2.84
C VAL A 89 5.44 -2.89 3.15
N ALA A 90 5.85 -2.77 4.41
CA ALA A 90 7.23 -3.04 4.83
C ALA A 90 7.62 -4.50 4.56
N LEU A 91 6.76 -5.46 4.93
CA LEU A 91 6.97 -6.89 4.64
C LEU A 91 7.05 -7.17 3.15
N PHE A 92 6.23 -6.48 2.34
CA PHE A 92 6.24 -6.58 0.89
C PHE A 92 7.54 -6.00 0.28
N ALA A 93 7.98 -4.83 0.72
CA ALA A 93 9.22 -4.20 0.27
C ALA A 93 10.46 -5.07 0.54
N ARG A 94 10.46 -5.75 1.70
CA ARG A 94 11.51 -6.69 2.12
C ARG A 94 11.41 -8.06 1.45
N LYS A 95 10.40 -8.29 0.60
CA LYS A 95 10.10 -9.58 -0.05
C LYS A 95 10.04 -10.74 0.96
N GLN A 96 9.28 -10.57 2.05
CA GLN A 96 9.12 -11.58 3.09
C GLN A 96 7.74 -12.26 3.01
N PRO A 97 7.51 -13.18 2.06
CA PRO A 97 6.22 -13.84 1.89
C PRO A 97 5.83 -14.71 3.08
N ALA A 98 6.80 -15.35 3.75
CA ALA A 98 6.55 -16.14 4.96
C ALA A 98 5.97 -15.28 6.10
N ALA A 99 6.49 -14.07 6.28
CA ALA A 99 5.98 -13.13 7.28
C ALA A 99 4.57 -12.64 6.94
N LEU A 100 4.30 -12.37 5.65
CA LEU A 100 2.96 -12.04 5.17
C LEU A 100 1.95 -13.17 5.43
N ARG A 101 2.34 -14.44 5.20
CA ARG A 101 1.50 -15.61 5.53
C ARG A 101 1.26 -15.74 7.03
N GLN A 102 2.29 -15.57 7.85
CA GLN A 102 2.16 -15.60 9.30
C GLN A 102 1.20 -14.52 9.79
N LYS A 103 1.28 -13.30 9.22
CA LYS A 103 0.35 -12.21 9.54
C LYS A 103 -1.10 -12.57 9.21
N LEU A 104 -1.34 -13.23 8.08
CA LEU A 104 -2.66 -13.71 7.68
C LEU A 104 -3.25 -14.69 8.72
N ILE A 105 -2.45 -15.64 9.19
CA ILE A 105 -2.85 -16.62 10.22
C ILE A 105 -3.18 -15.94 11.56
N VAL A 106 -2.38 -14.94 11.96
CA VAL A 106 -2.62 -14.16 13.18
C VAL A 106 -3.96 -13.43 13.06
N MET A 107 -4.21 -12.77 11.94
CA MET A 107 -5.48 -12.06 11.72
C MET A 107 -6.71 -12.99 11.68
N ASP A 108 -6.60 -14.18 11.07
CA ASP A 108 -7.66 -15.19 11.12
C ASP A 108 -7.99 -15.59 12.57
N SER A 109 -6.99 -15.60 13.43
CA SER A 109 -7.15 -15.89 14.86
C SER A 109 -7.77 -14.71 15.61
N GLU A 110 -7.38 -13.47 15.30
CA GLU A 110 -7.98 -12.26 15.87
C GLU A 110 -9.46 -12.10 15.51
N LEU A 111 -9.83 -12.44 14.26
CA LEU A 111 -11.23 -12.48 13.82
C LEU A 111 -12.04 -13.52 14.62
N ARG A 112 -11.49 -14.74 14.78
CA ARG A 112 -12.12 -15.80 15.59
C ARG A 112 -12.27 -15.41 17.06
N MET A 113 -11.36 -14.58 17.57
CA MET A 113 -11.43 -14.03 18.93
C MET A 113 -12.32 -12.78 19.03
N HIS A 114 -13.02 -12.38 17.96
CA HIS A 114 -13.82 -11.16 17.86
C HIS A 114 -13.07 -9.87 18.26
N LYS A 115 -11.74 -9.87 18.13
CA LYS A 115 -10.88 -8.69 18.39
C LYS A 115 -10.77 -7.76 17.19
N LEU A 116 -11.17 -8.25 16.01
CA LEU A 116 -11.09 -7.55 14.74
C LEU A 116 -12.46 -7.58 14.07
N SER A 117 -12.91 -6.45 13.54
CA SER A 117 -14.14 -6.37 12.74
C SER A 117 -13.96 -7.12 11.42
N GLU A 118 -15.02 -7.75 10.91
CA GLU A 118 -15.01 -8.39 9.60
C GLU A 118 -14.58 -7.43 8.49
N LYS A 119 -14.99 -6.15 8.58
CA LYS A 119 -14.60 -5.12 7.61
C LYS A 119 -13.09 -4.89 7.59
N ASP A 120 -12.48 -4.76 8.76
CA ASP A 120 -11.03 -4.51 8.90
C ASP A 120 -10.22 -5.75 8.53
N TYR A 121 -10.73 -6.94 8.87
CA TYR A 121 -10.17 -8.20 8.44
C TYR A 121 -10.14 -8.32 6.92
N HIS A 122 -11.26 -8.06 6.24
CA HIS A 122 -11.33 -8.14 4.78
C HIS A 122 -10.42 -7.13 4.08
N ALA A 123 -10.33 -5.89 4.60
CA ALA A 123 -9.44 -4.87 4.07
C ALA A 123 -7.96 -5.31 4.17
N ARG A 124 -7.51 -5.71 5.36
CA ARG A 124 -6.13 -6.17 5.58
C ARG A 124 -5.83 -7.48 4.84
N LYS A 125 -6.79 -8.40 4.72
CA LYS A 125 -6.64 -9.64 3.95
C LYS A 125 -6.40 -9.35 2.47
N LEU A 126 -7.14 -8.39 1.90
CA LEU A 126 -6.95 -7.96 0.52
C LEU A 126 -5.54 -7.42 0.30
N GLU A 127 -5.05 -6.61 1.22
CA GLU A 127 -3.69 -6.07 1.19
C GLU A 127 -2.65 -7.21 1.18
N ILE A 128 -2.69 -8.12 2.16
CA ILE A 128 -1.74 -9.25 2.24
C ILE A 128 -1.78 -10.10 0.95
N LEU A 129 -2.96 -10.45 0.45
CA LEU A 129 -3.10 -11.26 -0.75
C LEU A 129 -2.60 -10.54 -2.01
N THR A 130 -2.81 -9.22 -2.11
CA THR A 130 -2.28 -8.40 -3.21
C THR A 130 -0.76 -8.33 -3.16
N ALA A 131 -0.17 -8.20 -1.97
CA ALA A 131 1.28 -8.26 -1.78
C ALA A 131 1.85 -9.63 -2.20
N LEU A 132 1.23 -10.73 -1.76
CA LEU A 132 1.64 -12.09 -2.14
C LEU A 132 1.50 -12.34 -3.66
N ALA A 133 0.41 -11.89 -4.28
CA ALA A 133 0.22 -11.97 -5.73
C ALA A 133 1.36 -11.26 -6.50
N ASN A 134 1.73 -10.06 -6.06
CA ASN A 134 2.81 -9.28 -6.67
C ASN A 134 4.20 -9.90 -6.44
N LEU A 135 4.40 -10.65 -5.33
CA LEU A 135 5.60 -11.45 -5.10
C LEU A 135 5.61 -12.78 -5.87
N LYS A 136 4.58 -13.08 -6.67
CA LYS A 136 4.40 -14.34 -7.43
C LYS A 136 4.32 -15.58 -6.53
N GLU A 137 3.82 -15.44 -5.31
CA GLU A 137 3.53 -16.56 -4.42
C GLU A 137 2.28 -17.34 -4.86
N GLU A 138 2.24 -18.64 -4.51
CA GLU A 138 1.11 -19.50 -4.85
C GLU A 138 -0.10 -19.21 -3.96
N LEU A 139 -1.07 -18.47 -4.50
CA LEU A 139 -2.36 -18.27 -3.83
C LEU A 139 -3.27 -19.48 -4.04
N SER A 140 -3.97 -19.86 -2.97
CA SER A 140 -5.04 -20.86 -3.00
C SER A 140 -6.20 -20.40 -3.89
N THR A 141 -6.99 -21.35 -4.39
CA THR A 141 -8.17 -21.08 -5.21
C THR A 141 -9.15 -20.14 -4.52
N GLU A 142 -9.34 -20.30 -3.20
CA GLU A 142 -10.19 -19.43 -2.38
C GLU A 142 -9.64 -18.00 -2.26
N GLU A 143 -8.32 -17.86 -2.11
CA GLU A 143 -7.63 -16.56 -2.03
C GLU A 143 -7.72 -15.81 -3.37
N LYS A 144 -7.58 -16.53 -4.49
CA LYS A 144 -7.73 -15.98 -5.84
C LYS A 144 -9.17 -15.52 -6.10
N ALA A 145 -10.16 -16.31 -5.70
CA ALA A 145 -11.58 -15.95 -5.82
C ALA A 145 -11.91 -14.70 -4.99
N PHE A 146 -11.35 -14.59 -3.78
CA PHE A 146 -11.50 -13.41 -2.92
C PHE A 146 -10.91 -12.15 -3.58
N LEU A 147 -9.70 -12.22 -4.13
CA LEU A 147 -9.09 -11.10 -4.85
C LEU A 147 -9.92 -10.67 -6.06
N GLN A 148 -10.42 -11.62 -6.86
CA GLN A 148 -11.27 -11.31 -8.01
C GLN A 148 -12.57 -10.62 -7.59
N SER A 149 -13.25 -11.14 -6.58
CA SER A 149 -14.48 -10.53 -6.03
C SER A 149 -14.26 -9.09 -5.57
N LYS A 150 -13.16 -8.82 -4.86
CA LYS A 150 -12.87 -7.48 -4.34
C LYS A 150 -12.27 -6.53 -5.37
N GLN A 151 -11.56 -7.03 -6.39
CA GLN A 151 -11.15 -6.22 -7.53
C GLN A 151 -12.37 -5.72 -8.31
N SER A 152 -13.38 -6.56 -8.52
CA SER A 152 -14.65 -6.14 -9.12
C SER A 152 -15.36 -5.08 -8.26
N GLU A 153 -15.36 -5.21 -6.94
CA GLU A 153 -15.94 -4.23 -6.01
C GLU A 153 -15.18 -2.88 -6.01
N ASN A 154 -13.85 -2.90 -6.06
CA ASN A 154 -13.02 -1.69 -6.14
C ASN A 154 -13.13 -0.99 -7.51
N LEU A 155 -13.24 -1.76 -8.61
CA LEU A 155 -13.53 -1.21 -9.95
C LEU A 155 -14.87 -0.46 -9.96
N LEU A 156 -15.92 -1.05 -9.36
CA LEU A 156 -17.22 -0.40 -9.22
C LEU A 156 -17.16 0.89 -8.38
N ARG A 157 -16.26 0.96 -7.39
CA ARG A 157 -16.04 2.17 -6.58
C ARG A 157 -15.32 3.28 -7.36
N PHE A 158 -14.40 2.92 -8.26
CA PHE A 158 -13.68 3.89 -9.11
C PHE A 158 -14.57 4.51 -10.18
N ASP A 159 -15.54 3.75 -10.72
CA ASP A 159 -16.51 4.26 -11.69
C ASP A 159 -17.52 5.25 -11.08
N LEU A 160 -17.79 5.15 -9.77
CA LEU A 160 -18.70 6.07 -9.06
C LEU A 160 -18.06 7.44 -8.76
N GLU A 161 -16.74 7.52 -8.64
CA GLU A 161 -16.03 8.79 -8.44
C GLU A 161 -15.77 9.54 -9.77
N ALA A 162 -15.84 8.85 -10.92
CA ALA A 162 -15.70 9.46 -12.24
C ALA A 162 -16.97 10.22 -12.71
N THR A 163 -18.12 10.06 -12.05
CA THR A 163 -19.41 10.65 -12.48
C THR A 163 -19.97 11.72 -11.54
N SER A 164 -19.17 12.31 -10.65
CA SER A 164 -19.58 13.49 -9.88
C SER A 164 -18.78 14.73 -10.27
N GLY A 165 -18.84 15.08 -11.56
CA GLY A 165 -18.08 16.20 -12.11
C GLY A 165 -18.65 16.81 -13.38
N ASN A 166 -19.96 16.76 -13.65
CA ASN A 166 -20.60 17.75 -14.51
C ASN A 166 -22.13 17.75 -14.41
N THR A 167 -22.67 18.50 -13.45
CA THR A 167 -24.03 19.03 -13.56
C THR A 167 -23.94 20.55 -13.59
N LEU A 168 -23.80 21.10 -14.79
CA LEU A 168 -24.43 22.36 -15.09
C LEU A 168 -25.25 22.17 -16.39
N CYS A 169 -26.51 21.79 -16.21
CA CYS A 169 -27.54 22.16 -17.17
C CYS A 169 -27.65 23.69 -17.18
N ARG A 170 -27.48 24.30 -18.35
CA ARG A 170 -28.30 25.46 -18.69
C ARG A 170 -28.56 25.47 -20.18
N THR A 171 -29.75 25.00 -20.51
CA THR A 171 -30.47 25.31 -21.74
C THR A 171 -30.67 26.82 -21.84
N ASP A 172 -30.58 27.35 -23.06
CA ASP A 172 -31.57 28.24 -23.69
C ASP A 172 -30.86 29.14 -24.71
N LEU A 173 -30.94 28.72 -25.97
CA LEU A 173 -30.60 29.49 -27.15
C LEU A 173 -31.93 29.75 -27.85
N GLN A 174 -32.56 30.88 -27.53
CA GLN A 174 -33.53 31.54 -28.40
C GLN A 174 -33.55 33.04 -28.12
#